data_AF-A0A426UK80-F1
#
_entry.id   AF-A0A426UK80-F1
#
_cell.length_a   1.000
_cell.length_b   1.000
_cell.length_c   1.000
_cell.angle_alpha   90.00
_cell.angle_beta   90.00
_cell.angle_gamma   90.00
#
_symmetry.space_group_name_H-M   'P 1'
#
loop_
_entity.id
_entity.type
_entity.pdbx_description
1 polymer ?
#
loop_
_entity_poly.entity_id
_entity_poly.type
_entity_poly.pdbx_seq_one_letter_code
_entity_poly.pdbx_strand_id
1 'polypeptide(L)'
;MIESAQQVLTKRCLRTYGITYEPPKREAESSPSADRRYGLSSASEAARLGYHPDLGPLPAGPDLPEDALRVFYGNRGAEPGSAEKVVYKGREVPWNGCFGQSVAQLAKKYDATDAMEIARTISTQSYKDSLTAPPVKEAFRNWSACMRNSGFQYTSPLEPANNKEFQREDISAKEKKTARTDVRCKEKTDLLDIWFKAESALQKAEIDKNSEALRRLVTAHREKTEAARRIVAEG
;
A
#
# COMPACT_ATOMS: atom_id res chain seq x y z
N MET A 1 2.76 -13.57 8.41
CA MET A 1 2.03 -14.45 9.38
C MET A 1 0.52 -14.23 9.38
N ILE A 2 0.02 -13.01 9.58
CA ILE A 2 -1.43 -12.72 9.61
C ILE A 2 -2.14 -13.22 8.33
N GLU A 3 -1.61 -12.91 7.16
CA GLU A 3 -2.16 -13.39 5.89
C GLU A 3 -2.18 -14.92 5.78
N SER A 4 -1.13 -15.60 6.27
CA SER A 4 -1.09 -17.07 6.25
C SER A 4 -2.21 -17.65 7.13
N ALA A 5 -2.50 -17.03 8.26
CA ALA A 5 -3.65 -17.41 9.08
C ALA A 5 -4.99 -17.14 8.37
N GLN A 6 -5.12 -16.03 7.64
CA GLN A 6 -6.31 -15.73 6.82
C GLN A 6 -6.50 -16.78 5.72
N GLN A 7 -5.42 -17.22 5.07
CA GLN A 7 -5.46 -18.29 4.08
C GLN A 7 -5.92 -19.62 4.68
N VAL A 8 -5.41 -20.01 5.85
CA VAL A 8 -5.85 -21.20 6.59
C VAL A 8 -7.35 -21.12 6.95
N LEU A 9 -7.80 -19.99 7.49
CA LEU A 9 -9.22 -19.78 7.83
C LEU A 9 -10.11 -19.80 6.59
N THR A 10 -9.67 -19.21 5.49
CA THR A 10 -10.37 -19.22 4.20
C THR A 10 -10.51 -20.65 3.67
N LYS A 11 -9.42 -21.43 3.68
CA LYS A 11 -9.42 -22.86 3.32
C LYS A 11 -10.41 -23.66 4.18
N ARG A 12 -10.40 -23.45 5.50
CA ARG A 12 -11.35 -24.10 6.43
C ARG A 12 -12.80 -23.77 6.09
N CYS A 13 -13.11 -22.51 5.78
CA CYS A 13 -14.45 -22.09 5.37
C CYS A 13 -14.88 -22.74 4.05
N LEU A 14 -14.04 -22.69 3.01
CA LEU A 14 -14.34 -23.27 1.69
C LEU A 14 -14.60 -24.77 1.76
N ARG A 15 -13.85 -25.49 2.60
CA ARG A 15 -14.08 -26.93 2.83
C ARG A 15 -15.49 -27.23 3.34
N THR A 16 -16.11 -26.30 4.09
CA THR A 16 -17.50 -26.49 4.53
C THR A 16 -18.49 -26.49 3.36
N TYR A 17 -18.16 -25.86 2.23
CA TYR A 17 -18.96 -25.88 0.98
C TYR A 17 -18.52 -27.00 0.02
N GLY A 18 -17.62 -27.89 0.45
CA GLY A 18 -17.05 -28.95 -0.38
C GLY A 18 -16.07 -28.44 -1.44
N ILE A 19 -15.51 -27.24 -1.25
CA ILE A 19 -14.53 -26.64 -2.16
C ILE A 19 -13.14 -26.90 -1.60
N THR A 20 -12.28 -27.53 -2.40
CA THR A 20 -10.86 -27.68 -2.10
C THR A 20 -10.12 -26.44 -2.59
N TYR A 21 -9.32 -25.84 -1.73
CA TYR A 21 -8.54 -24.65 -2.04
C TYR A 21 -7.14 -24.82 -1.46
N GLU A 22 -6.14 -24.67 -2.31
CA GLU A 22 -4.74 -24.55 -1.89
C GLU A 22 -4.29 -23.10 -2.09
N PRO A 23 -3.99 -22.37 -1.01
CA PRO A 23 -3.48 -21.02 -1.13
C PRO A 23 -2.19 -21.00 -1.94
N PRO A 24 -1.97 -19.98 -2.79
CA PRO A 24 -0.72 -19.84 -3.49
C PRO A 24 0.42 -19.79 -2.47
N LYS A 25 1.51 -20.52 -2.76
CA LYS A 25 2.73 -20.41 -1.96
C LYS A 25 3.15 -18.94 -1.99
N ARG A 26 3.50 -18.39 -0.83
CA ARG A 26 4.06 -17.06 -0.76
C ARG A 26 5.40 -17.12 -1.51
N GLU A 27 5.42 -16.63 -2.76
CA GLU A 27 6.69 -16.36 -3.43
C GLU A 27 7.46 -15.37 -2.55
N ALA A 28 8.79 -15.49 -2.52
CA ALA A 28 9.63 -14.55 -1.77
C ALA A 28 9.19 -13.14 -2.15
N GLU A 29 8.95 -12.29 -1.14
CA GLU A 29 8.52 -10.91 -1.32
C GLU A 29 9.34 -10.31 -2.46
N SER A 30 8.70 -10.01 -3.59
CA SER A 30 9.33 -9.23 -4.64
C SER A 30 9.90 -8.01 -3.95
N SER A 31 11.17 -7.65 -4.25
CA SER A 31 11.80 -6.50 -3.62
C SER A 31 10.82 -5.34 -3.61
N PRO A 32 10.45 -4.80 -2.43
CA PRO A 32 9.43 -3.77 -2.37
C PRO A 32 9.82 -2.66 -3.32
N SER A 33 8.89 -2.26 -4.19
CA SER A 33 9.08 -1.11 -5.07
C SER A 33 9.61 0.05 -4.23
N ALA A 34 10.58 0.82 -4.74
CA ALA A 34 11.14 1.92 -3.99
C ALA A 34 10.03 2.81 -3.44
N ASP A 35 10.11 3.20 -2.15
CA ASP A 35 9.10 4.07 -1.55
C ASP A 35 9.01 5.38 -2.36
N ARG A 36 7.82 5.63 -2.92
CA ARG A 36 7.53 6.81 -3.73
C ARG A 36 6.83 7.92 -2.95
N ARG A 37 6.88 7.89 -1.61
CA ARG A 37 6.35 8.96 -0.74
C ARG A 37 6.82 10.35 -1.14
N TYR A 38 8.08 10.49 -1.57
CA TYR A 38 8.66 11.74 -2.07
C TYR A 38 8.88 11.74 -3.59
N GLY A 39 8.12 10.91 -4.30
CA GLY A 39 8.19 10.71 -5.74
C GLY A 39 9.30 9.74 -6.17
N LEU A 40 9.59 9.74 -7.46
CA LEU A 40 10.60 8.88 -8.08
C LEU A 40 12.01 9.19 -7.53
N SER A 41 12.71 8.16 -7.06
CA SER A 41 14.04 8.24 -6.45
C SER A 41 15.09 7.31 -7.09
N SER A 42 14.64 6.26 -7.79
CA SER A 42 15.54 5.28 -8.39
C SER A 42 15.95 5.68 -9.80
N ALA A 43 17.27 5.84 -10.03
CA ALA A 43 17.82 6.12 -11.35
C ALA A 43 17.55 4.98 -12.36
N SER A 44 17.52 3.73 -11.89
CA SER A 44 17.22 2.56 -12.74
C SER A 44 15.74 2.48 -13.11
N GLU A 45 14.83 2.82 -12.18
CA GLU A 45 13.40 2.94 -12.49
C GLU A 45 13.14 4.10 -13.44
N ALA A 46 13.71 5.28 -13.19
CA ALA A 46 13.60 6.44 -14.08
C ALA A 46 14.06 6.11 -15.51
N ALA A 47 15.11 5.29 -15.61
CA ALA A 47 15.66 4.83 -16.87
C ALA A 47 14.75 3.86 -17.64
N ARG A 48 14.14 2.92 -16.94
CA ARG A 48 13.34 1.82 -17.51
C ARG A 48 11.87 2.18 -17.68
N LEU A 49 11.30 2.77 -16.62
CA LEU A 49 9.86 2.97 -16.41
C LEU A 49 9.41 4.42 -16.48
N GLY A 50 10.32 5.40 -16.55
CA GLY A 50 9.92 6.80 -16.46
C GLY A 50 9.26 7.08 -15.11
N TYR A 51 8.04 7.61 -15.11
CA TYR A 51 7.24 7.82 -13.90
C TYR A 51 6.31 6.65 -13.57
N HIS A 52 6.24 5.62 -14.41
CA HIS A 52 5.38 4.46 -14.15
C HIS A 52 5.84 3.71 -12.90
N PRO A 53 4.90 3.20 -12.08
CA PRO A 53 5.25 2.33 -10.97
C PRO A 53 5.81 1.00 -11.50
N ASP A 54 6.76 0.42 -10.76
CA ASP A 54 7.10 -0.98 -10.97
C ASP A 54 6.04 -1.84 -10.29
N LEU A 55 5.07 -2.30 -11.06
CA LEU A 55 3.96 -3.09 -10.53
C LEU A 55 4.35 -4.55 -10.25
N GLY A 56 5.53 -4.99 -10.72
CA GLY A 56 5.91 -6.40 -10.69
C GLY A 56 4.86 -7.29 -11.38
N PRO A 57 4.98 -8.63 -11.24
CA PRO A 57 3.87 -9.51 -11.53
C PRO A 57 2.75 -9.25 -10.52
N LEU A 58 1.52 -9.08 -11.02
CA LEU A 58 0.36 -9.09 -10.13
C LEU A 58 0.32 -10.42 -9.37
N PRO A 59 0.04 -10.43 -8.06
CA PRO A 59 -0.14 -11.66 -7.32
C PRO A 59 -1.20 -12.51 -8.01
N ALA A 60 -0.91 -13.79 -8.23
CA ALA A 60 -1.90 -14.72 -8.74
C ALA A 60 -3.12 -14.72 -7.81
N GLY A 61 -4.30 -14.58 -8.42
CA GLY A 61 -5.56 -14.73 -7.70
C GLY A 61 -5.74 -16.16 -7.19
N PRO A 62 -6.79 -16.42 -6.40
CA PRO A 62 -7.13 -17.79 -6.00
C PRO A 62 -7.43 -18.63 -7.25
N ASP A 63 -6.75 -19.77 -7.37
CA ASP A 63 -7.00 -20.76 -8.43
C ASP A 63 -8.27 -21.56 -8.08
N LEU A 64 -9.42 -21.03 -8.49
CA LEU A 64 -10.74 -21.58 -8.22
C LEU A 64 -11.66 -21.36 -9.42
N PRO A 65 -12.59 -22.28 -9.71
CA PRO A 65 -13.62 -22.06 -10.72
C PRO A 65 -14.56 -20.91 -10.31
N GLU A 66 -15.24 -20.32 -11.30
CA GLU A 66 -16.08 -19.12 -11.11
C GLU A 66 -17.14 -19.25 -10.01
N ASP A 67 -17.79 -20.42 -9.91
CA ASP A 67 -18.78 -20.70 -8.88
C ASP A 67 -18.15 -20.72 -7.47
N ALA A 68 -16.94 -21.26 -7.34
CA ALA A 68 -16.17 -21.24 -6.10
C ALA A 68 -15.60 -19.85 -5.79
N LEU A 69 -15.28 -19.02 -6.79
CA LEU A 69 -14.89 -17.62 -6.59
C LEU A 69 -16.01 -16.80 -5.94
N ARG A 70 -17.28 -17.08 -6.28
CA ARG A 70 -18.44 -16.46 -5.61
C ARG A 70 -18.52 -16.84 -4.14
N VAL A 71 -18.09 -18.05 -3.76
CA VAL A 71 -18.00 -18.47 -2.34
C VAL A 71 -16.79 -17.84 -1.65
N PHE A 72 -15.68 -17.70 -2.39
CA PHE A 72 -14.44 -17.11 -1.90
C PHE A 72 -14.62 -15.62 -1.55
N TYR A 73 -15.15 -14.83 -2.48
CA TYR A 73 -15.31 -13.38 -2.35
C TYR A 73 -16.69 -12.95 -1.83
N GLY A 74 -17.73 -13.75 -1.99
CA GLY A 74 -19.10 -13.34 -1.70
C GLY A 74 -19.46 -12.06 -2.45
N ASN A 75 -19.97 -11.07 -1.72
CA ASN A 75 -20.31 -9.74 -2.22
C ASN A 75 -19.18 -8.71 -2.05
N ARG A 76 -17.95 -9.16 -1.76
CA ARG A 76 -16.80 -8.24 -1.69
C ARG A 76 -16.57 -7.61 -3.06
N GLY A 77 -16.64 -6.28 -3.12
CA GLY A 77 -16.48 -5.52 -4.36
C GLY A 77 -17.80 -5.24 -5.10
N ALA A 78 -18.93 -5.74 -4.60
CA ALA A 78 -20.24 -5.36 -5.11
C ALA A 78 -20.60 -3.93 -4.68
N GLU A 79 -21.37 -3.21 -5.49
CA GLU A 79 -21.83 -1.86 -5.15
C GLU A 79 -22.78 -1.91 -3.94
N PRO A 80 -22.71 -0.95 -3.01
CA PRO A 80 -23.63 -0.89 -1.87
C PRO A 80 -25.09 -0.91 -2.32
N GLY A 81 -25.88 -1.85 -1.78
CA GLY A 81 -27.31 -1.98 -2.10
C GLY A 81 -27.63 -2.74 -3.39
N SER A 82 -26.62 -3.15 -4.17
CA SER A 82 -26.82 -3.91 -5.43
C SER A 82 -26.73 -5.43 -5.28
N ALA A 83 -26.23 -5.91 -4.13
CA ALA A 83 -25.86 -7.30 -3.96
C ALA A 83 -26.93 -8.11 -3.23
N GLU A 84 -27.28 -9.28 -3.77
CA GLU A 84 -28.13 -10.26 -3.09
C GLU A 84 -27.30 -11.23 -2.25
N LYS A 85 -27.95 -11.99 -1.37
CA LYS A 85 -27.29 -13.08 -0.63
C LYS A 85 -26.81 -14.15 -1.61
N VAL A 86 -25.53 -14.52 -1.52
CA VAL A 86 -24.97 -15.62 -2.31
C VAL A 86 -25.35 -16.95 -1.64
N VAL A 87 -25.94 -17.86 -2.41
CA VAL A 87 -26.23 -19.23 -1.98
C VAL A 87 -25.46 -20.20 -2.86
N TYR A 88 -24.75 -21.14 -2.24
CA TYR A 88 -23.97 -22.17 -2.92
C TYR A 88 -24.43 -23.55 -2.46
N LYS A 89 -24.92 -24.37 -3.40
CA LYS A 89 -25.43 -25.73 -3.12
C LYS A 89 -26.42 -25.77 -1.94
N GLY A 90 -27.36 -24.82 -1.92
CA GLY A 90 -28.41 -24.72 -0.89
C GLY A 90 -27.95 -24.14 0.46
N ARG A 91 -26.71 -23.64 0.56
CA ARG A 91 -26.16 -23.02 1.78
C ARG A 91 -25.82 -21.55 1.55
N GLU A 92 -26.23 -20.69 2.46
CA GLU A 92 -25.87 -19.27 2.42
C GLU A 92 -24.36 -19.11 2.60
N VAL A 93 -23.73 -18.31 1.74
CA VAL A 93 -22.31 -17.93 1.80
C VAL A 93 -22.17 -16.70 2.70
N PRO A 94 -21.08 -16.55 3.49
CA PRO A 94 -20.84 -15.32 4.23
C PRO A 94 -20.92 -14.10 3.32
N TRP A 95 -21.46 -12.99 3.80
CA TRP A 95 -21.70 -11.80 2.97
C TRP A 95 -20.47 -11.37 2.15
N ASN A 96 -19.28 -11.34 2.77
CA ASN A 96 -18.02 -11.01 2.09
C ASN A 96 -17.18 -12.25 1.73
N GLY A 97 -17.85 -13.40 1.57
CA GLY A 97 -17.24 -14.68 1.27
C GLY A 97 -16.37 -15.25 2.39
N CYS A 98 -15.81 -16.42 2.14
CA CYS A 98 -14.88 -17.08 3.05
C CYS A 98 -13.64 -16.22 3.32
N PHE A 99 -13.14 -15.50 2.31
CA PHE A 99 -11.99 -14.61 2.49
C PHE A 99 -12.34 -13.42 3.39
N GLY A 100 -13.44 -12.71 3.13
CA GLY A 100 -13.86 -11.59 3.98
C GLY A 100 -14.18 -12.02 5.40
N GLN A 101 -14.75 -13.21 5.60
CA GLN A 101 -14.97 -13.77 6.94
C GLN A 101 -13.64 -13.98 7.69
N SER A 102 -12.63 -14.54 7.04
CA SER A 102 -11.31 -14.75 7.66
C SER A 102 -10.63 -13.43 8.07
N VAL A 103 -10.72 -12.40 7.22
CA VAL A 103 -10.21 -11.06 7.51
C VAL A 103 -10.96 -10.46 8.70
N ALA A 104 -12.30 -10.51 8.68
CA ALA A 104 -13.14 -9.96 9.74
C ALA A 104 -12.92 -10.66 11.08
N GLN A 105 -12.68 -11.97 11.09
CA GLN A 105 -12.44 -12.75 12.30
C GLN A 105 -11.18 -12.27 13.05
N LEU A 106 -10.09 -11.99 12.32
CA LEU A 106 -8.87 -11.46 12.92
C LEU A 106 -8.98 -9.96 13.24
N ALA A 107 -9.70 -9.19 12.42
CA ALA A 107 -9.89 -7.76 12.63
C ALA A 107 -10.72 -7.47 13.90
N LYS A 108 -11.92 -8.05 14.00
CA LYS A 108 -12.88 -7.80 15.08
C LYS A 108 -12.29 -8.00 16.49
N LYS A 109 -11.33 -8.93 16.62
CA LYS A 109 -10.79 -9.31 17.92
C LYS A 109 -9.54 -8.53 18.31
N TYR A 110 -8.73 -8.11 17.35
CA TYR A 110 -7.38 -7.60 17.62
C TYR A 110 -7.12 -6.22 17.04
N ASP A 111 -8.04 -5.62 16.30
CA ASP A 111 -7.82 -4.27 15.75
C ASP A 111 -8.14 -3.19 16.80
N ALA A 112 -7.15 -2.34 17.06
CA ALA A 112 -7.30 -1.14 17.87
C ALA A 112 -7.67 0.04 16.96
N THR A 113 -8.89 0.05 16.43
CA THR A 113 -9.34 0.96 15.35
C THR A 113 -9.03 2.43 15.61
N ASP A 114 -9.28 2.94 16.82
CA ASP A 114 -8.98 4.34 17.17
C ASP A 114 -7.48 4.63 17.10
N ALA A 115 -6.65 3.71 17.59
CA ALA A 115 -5.20 3.87 17.54
C ALA A 115 -4.63 3.71 16.12
N MET A 116 -5.26 2.87 15.28
CA MET A 116 -4.96 2.78 13.85
C MET A 116 -5.26 4.10 13.13
N GLU A 117 -6.38 4.73 13.46
CA GLU A 117 -6.79 6.01 12.87
C GLU A 117 -5.84 7.16 13.29
N ILE A 118 -5.36 7.13 14.53
CA ILE A 118 -4.29 8.04 14.99
C ILE A 118 -3.03 7.84 14.15
N ALA A 119 -2.53 6.61 14.01
CA ALA A 119 -1.33 6.34 13.20
C ALA A 119 -1.51 6.77 11.73
N ARG A 120 -2.69 6.54 11.15
CA ARG A 120 -3.05 6.97 9.79
C ARG A 120 -3.06 8.50 9.65
N THR A 121 -3.60 9.19 10.66
CA THR A 121 -3.63 10.65 10.73
C THR A 121 -2.23 11.22 10.83
N ILE A 122 -1.37 10.68 11.71
CA ILE A 122 0.03 11.09 11.83
C ILE A 122 0.75 10.96 10.49
N SER A 123 0.62 9.81 9.82
CA SER A 123 1.23 9.59 8.50
C SER A 123 0.69 10.58 7.45
N THR A 124 -0.62 10.82 7.40
CA THR A 124 -1.21 11.71 6.38
C THR A 124 -0.85 13.18 6.62
N GLN A 125 -0.95 13.64 7.87
CA GLN A 125 -0.82 15.04 8.21
C GLN A 125 0.64 15.49 8.23
N SER A 126 1.55 14.68 8.78
CA SER A 126 2.99 14.99 8.75
C SER A 126 3.52 15.19 7.33
N TYR A 127 3.10 14.36 6.37
CA TYR A 127 3.41 14.55 4.95
C TYR A 127 2.88 15.89 4.43
N LYS A 128 1.60 16.20 4.66
CA LYS A 128 0.99 17.46 4.21
C LYS A 128 1.71 18.68 4.80
N ASP A 129 2.01 18.64 6.10
CA ASP A 129 2.68 19.73 6.80
C ASP A 129 4.12 19.90 6.31
N SER A 130 4.82 18.80 6.04
CA SER A 130 6.20 18.83 5.53
C SER A 130 6.35 19.55 4.19
N LEU A 131 5.31 19.54 3.33
CA LEU A 131 5.30 20.32 2.06
C LEU A 131 5.46 21.83 2.30
N THR A 132 5.06 22.30 3.49
CA THR A 132 5.13 23.71 3.85
C THR A 132 6.34 24.07 4.71
N ALA A 133 7.10 23.08 5.17
CA ALA A 133 8.29 23.30 5.99
C ALA A 133 9.33 24.15 5.24
N PRO A 134 9.92 25.19 5.86
CA PRO A 134 10.86 26.08 5.17
C PRO A 134 12.02 25.37 4.45
N PRO A 135 12.69 24.35 5.05
CA PRO A 135 13.75 23.61 4.36
C PRO A 135 13.27 22.87 3.12
N VAL A 136 12.04 22.33 3.15
CA VAL A 136 11.44 21.60 2.02
C VAL A 136 11.08 22.55 0.89
N LYS A 137 10.48 23.70 1.21
CA LYS A 137 10.21 24.75 0.21
C LYS A 137 11.49 25.23 -0.47
N GLU A 138 12.59 25.33 0.28
CA GLU A 138 13.89 25.69 -0.28
C GLU A 138 14.45 24.59 -1.19
N ALA A 139 14.43 23.34 -0.75
CA ALA A 139 14.82 22.20 -1.57
C ALA A 139 14.02 22.13 -2.89
N PHE A 140 12.71 22.42 -2.86
CA PHE A 140 11.87 22.46 -4.05
C PHE A 140 12.30 23.57 -5.02
N ARG A 141 12.66 24.77 -4.52
CA ARG A 141 13.18 25.85 -5.36
C ARG A 141 14.52 25.47 -6.01
N ASN A 142 15.42 24.84 -5.24
CA ASN A 142 16.72 24.39 -5.74
C ASN A 142 16.56 23.30 -6.81
N TRP A 143 15.68 22.33 -6.58
CA TRP A 143 15.34 21.29 -7.55
C TRP A 143 14.72 21.89 -8.82
N SER A 144 13.78 22.82 -8.68
CA SER A 144 13.14 23.51 -9.81
C SER A 144 14.16 24.26 -10.67
N ALA A 145 15.14 24.92 -10.03
CA ALA A 145 16.25 25.56 -10.74
C ALA A 145 17.12 24.55 -11.50
N CYS A 146 17.40 23.38 -10.90
CA CYS A 146 18.13 22.31 -11.57
C CYS A 146 17.38 21.75 -12.79
N MET A 147 16.06 21.53 -12.66
CA MET A 147 15.20 21.09 -13.76
C MET A 147 15.19 22.11 -14.89
N ARG A 148 15.05 23.40 -14.57
CA ARG A 148 15.05 24.50 -15.54
C ARG A 148 16.36 24.60 -16.32
N ASN A 149 17.49 24.47 -15.63
CA ASN A 149 18.81 24.42 -16.28
C ASN A 149 18.97 23.22 -17.23
N SER A 150 18.15 22.18 -17.04
CA SER A 150 18.13 20.99 -17.88
C SER A 150 17.03 21.03 -18.97
N GLY A 151 16.34 22.16 -19.13
CA GLY A 151 15.31 22.38 -20.14
C GLY A 151 13.89 21.97 -19.73
N PHE A 152 13.64 21.71 -18.44
CA PHE A 152 12.32 21.32 -17.93
C PHE A 152 11.76 22.37 -16.96
N GLN A 153 10.50 22.76 -17.14
CA GLN A 153 9.86 23.76 -16.29
C GLN A 153 8.85 23.10 -15.35
N TYR A 154 9.23 22.97 -14.08
CA TYR A 154 8.38 22.46 -13.01
C TYR A 154 8.62 23.27 -11.74
N THR A 155 7.55 23.56 -10.99
CA THR A 155 7.65 24.33 -9.73
C THR A 155 7.74 23.44 -8.50
N SER A 156 7.38 22.16 -8.64
CA SER A 156 7.39 21.17 -7.57
C SER A 156 7.80 19.78 -8.09
N PRO A 157 8.54 18.98 -7.30
CA PRO A 157 8.89 17.59 -7.65
C PRO A 157 7.68 16.65 -7.74
N LEU A 158 6.49 17.12 -7.36
CA LEU A 158 5.23 16.40 -7.51
C LEU A 158 4.59 16.57 -8.89
N GLU A 159 4.90 17.65 -9.61
CA GLU A 159 4.27 17.95 -10.90
C GLU A 159 4.59 16.92 -11.99
N PRO A 160 5.84 16.46 -12.17
CA PRO A 160 6.16 15.55 -13.27
C PRO A 160 5.36 14.25 -13.23
N ALA A 161 5.25 13.60 -12.06
CA ALA A 161 4.49 12.36 -11.90
C ALA A 161 2.97 12.54 -12.09
N ASN A 162 2.46 13.77 -11.94
CA ASN A 162 1.06 14.13 -12.15
C ASN A 162 0.78 14.66 -13.57
N ASN A 163 1.79 14.70 -14.44
CA ASN A 163 1.61 15.15 -15.81
C ASN A 163 0.84 14.08 -16.62
N LYS A 164 -0.32 14.46 -17.17
CA LYS A 164 -1.15 13.59 -18.00
C LYS A 164 -0.42 13.00 -19.21
N GLU A 165 0.62 13.68 -19.72
CA GLU A 165 1.46 13.16 -20.82
C GLU A 165 2.23 11.89 -20.41
N PHE A 166 2.56 11.73 -19.13
CA PHE A 166 3.33 10.63 -18.56
C PHE A 166 2.43 9.60 -17.84
N GLN A 167 1.12 9.64 -18.09
CA GLN A 167 0.13 8.68 -17.56
C GLN A 167 -0.42 7.76 -18.66
N ARG A 168 0.11 7.85 -19.88
CA ARG A 168 -0.24 6.97 -20.99
C ARG A 168 0.40 5.60 -20.77
N GLU A 169 -0.13 4.57 -21.41
CA GLU A 169 0.43 3.21 -21.32
C GLU A 169 1.87 3.14 -21.87
N ASP A 170 2.13 3.85 -22.98
CA ASP A 170 3.44 3.90 -23.61
C ASP A 170 4.39 4.90 -22.92
N ILE A 171 5.52 4.38 -22.42
CA ILE A 171 6.56 5.18 -21.78
C ILE A 171 7.40 5.90 -22.85
N SER A 172 7.16 7.21 -23.01
CA SER A 172 7.82 8.01 -24.05
C SER A 172 9.30 8.30 -23.75
N ALA A 173 10.08 8.60 -24.81
CA ALA A 173 11.48 9.03 -24.65
C ALA A 173 11.61 10.35 -23.84
N LYS A 174 10.64 11.26 -24.02
CA LYS A 174 10.56 12.52 -23.27
C LYS A 174 10.33 12.27 -21.78
N GLU A 175 9.46 11.33 -21.45
CA GLU A 175 9.20 10.92 -20.07
C GLU A 175 10.46 10.37 -19.41
N LYS A 176 11.13 9.38 -20.02
CA LYS A 176 12.39 8.80 -19.49
C LYS A 176 13.46 9.87 -19.30
N LYS A 177 13.58 10.82 -20.23
CA LYS A 177 14.53 11.94 -20.11
C LYS A 177 14.18 12.86 -18.94
N THR A 178 12.89 13.14 -18.75
CA THR A 178 12.37 13.96 -17.65
C THR A 178 12.60 13.27 -16.31
N ALA A 179 12.22 12.00 -16.19
CA ALA A 179 12.38 11.17 -15.00
C ALA A 179 13.85 11.03 -14.57
N ARG A 180 14.76 10.76 -15.51
CA ARG A 180 16.21 10.71 -15.22
C ARG A 180 16.75 12.06 -14.73
N THR A 181 16.19 13.15 -15.25
CA THR A 181 16.57 14.51 -14.86
C THR A 181 16.02 14.89 -13.50
N ASP A 182 14.79 14.49 -13.20
CA ASP A 182 14.18 14.63 -11.88
C ASP A 182 15.01 13.93 -10.81
N VAL A 183 15.34 12.65 -10.99
CA VAL A 183 16.16 11.89 -10.01
C VAL A 183 17.52 12.55 -9.82
N ARG A 184 18.24 12.89 -10.90
CA ARG A 184 19.53 13.60 -10.80
C ARG A 184 19.41 14.93 -10.06
N CYS A 185 18.35 15.69 -10.32
CA CYS A 185 18.14 16.97 -9.64
C CYS A 185 17.81 16.78 -8.16
N LYS A 186 17.04 15.75 -7.80
CA LYS A 186 16.75 15.38 -6.41
C LYS A 186 18.02 15.01 -5.66
N GLU A 187 18.90 14.21 -6.28
CA GLU A 187 20.21 13.85 -5.73
C GLU A 187 21.10 15.08 -5.54
N LYS A 188 21.21 15.94 -6.57
CA LYS A 188 22.07 17.14 -6.54
C LYS A 188 21.67 18.15 -5.46
N THR A 189 20.40 18.18 -5.06
CA THR A 189 19.87 19.15 -4.09
C THR A 189 19.53 18.53 -2.74
N ASP A 190 19.91 17.26 -2.51
CA ASP A 190 19.59 16.50 -1.30
C ASP A 190 18.09 16.50 -0.95
N LEU A 191 17.22 16.65 -1.96
CA LEU A 191 15.81 16.98 -1.75
C LEU A 191 15.10 15.93 -0.90
N LEU A 192 15.36 14.66 -1.19
CA LEU A 192 14.71 13.53 -0.51
C LEU A 192 15.13 13.44 0.95
N ASP A 193 16.40 13.68 1.27
CA ASP A 193 16.90 13.64 2.64
C ASP A 193 16.38 14.83 3.47
N ILE A 194 16.38 16.03 2.89
CA ILE A 194 15.83 17.23 3.53
C ILE A 194 14.34 17.03 3.84
N TRP A 195 13.58 16.51 2.88
CA TRP A 195 12.16 16.26 3.05
C TRP A 195 11.89 15.16 4.07
N PHE A 196 12.62 14.03 3.99
CA PHE A 196 12.55 12.94 4.96
C PHE A 196 12.81 13.42 6.39
N LYS A 197 13.86 14.23 6.61
CA LYS A 197 14.19 14.77 7.93
C LYS A 197 13.10 15.70 8.45
N ALA A 198 12.57 16.59 7.60
CA ALA A 198 11.50 17.51 7.99
C ALA A 198 10.22 16.76 8.39
N GLU A 199 9.78 15.79 7.59
CA GLU A 199 8.61 15.00 7.91
C GLU A 199 8.85 14.11 9.15
N SER A 200 10.00 13.47 9.25
CA SER A 200 10.35 12.63 10.41
C SER A 200 10.32 13.40 11.72
N ALA A 201 10.70 14.67 11.73
CA ALA A 201 10.62 15.51 12.92
C ALA A 201 9.16 15.75 13.35
N LEU A 202 8.26 16.00 12.39
CA LEU A 202 6.81 16.13 12.62
C LEU A 202 6.22 14.81 13.13
N GLN A 203 6.56 13.70 12.50
CA GLN A 203 6.11 12.36 12.90
C GLN A 203 6.56 12.03 14.32
N LYS A 204 7.82 12.25 14.68
CA LYS A 204 8.34 12.00 16.04
C LYS A 204 7.58 12.81 17.09
N ALA A 205 7.37 14.10 16.85
CA ALA A 205 6.61 14.94 17.76
C ALA A 205 5.17 14.44 17.97
N GLU A 206 4.49 14.00 16.91
CA GLU A 206 3.13 13.44 17.01
C GLU A 206 3.10 12.04 17.63
N ILE A 207 4.13 11.23 17.40
CA ILE A 207 4.28 9.91 18.04
C ILE A 207 4.43 10.07 19.55
N ASP A 208 5.25 11.03 20.00
CA ASP A 208 5.46 11.28 21.43
C ASP A 208 4.15 11.73 22.10
N LYS A 209 3.41 12.66 21.48
CA LYS A 209 2.08 13.10 21.94
C LYS A 209 1.06 11.97 22.02
N ASN A 210 1.12 11.01 21.11
CA ASN A 210 0.16 9.92 20.99
C ASN A 210 0.70 8.57 21.50
N SER A 211 1.78 8.59 22.30
CA SER A 211 2.57 7.39 22.62
C SER A 211 1.78 6.27 23.31
N GLU A 212 0.77 6.61 24.12
CA GLU A 212 -0.10 5.62 24.76
C GLU A 212 -0.99 4.90 23.73
N ALA A 213 -1.66 5.66 22.86
CA ALA A 213 -2.49 5.09 21.80
C ALA A 213 -1.66 4.22 20.85
N LEU A 214 -0.47 4.69 20.45
CA LEU A 214 0.41 3.93 19.58
C LEU A 214 0.99 2.67 20.27
N ARG A 215 1.24 2.70 21.58
CA ARG A 215 1.59 1.49 22.34
C ARG A 215 0.45 0.48 22.35
N ARG A 216 -0.81 0.92 22.51
CA ARG A 216 -1.98 0.03 22.36
C ARG A 216 -2.03 -0.61 20.97
N LEU A 217 -1.73 0.16 19.92
CA LEU A 217 -1.66 -0.37 18.55
C LEU A 217 -0.58 -1.44 18.39
N VAL A 218 0.62 -1.22 18.97
CA VAL A 218 1.72 -2.21 18.94
C VAL A 218 1.31 -3.50 19.67
N THR A 219 0.72 -3.39 20.86
CA THR A 219 0.24 -4.55 21.63
C THR A 219 -0.82 -5.32 20.85
N ALA A 220 -1.83 -4.63 20.32
CA ALA A 220 -2.88 -5.21 19.48
C ALA A 220 -2.30 -5.97 18.27
N HIS A 221 -1.30 -5.39 17.58
CA HIS A 221 -0.64 -6.04 16.45
C HIS A 221 0.15 -7.30 16.87
N ARG A 222 0.80 -7.27 18.03
CA ARG A 222 1.51 -8.44 18.59
C ARG A 222 0.54 -9.57 18.89
N GLU A 223 -0.55 -9.29 19.60
CA GLU A 223 -1.59 -10.27 19.92
C GLU A 223 -2.21 -10.88 18.66
N LYS A 224 -2.50 -10.05 17.65
CA LYS A 224 -2.99 -10.50 16.33
C LYS A 224 -2.01 -11.46 15.66
N THR A 225 -0.72 -11.14 15.71
CA THR A 225 0.33 -11.96 15.11
C THR A 225 0.51 -13.30 15.85
N GLU A 226 0.44 -13.30 17.18
CA GLU A 226 0.50 -14.52 17.99
C GLU A 226 -0.72 -15.42 17.78
N ALA A 227 -1.92 -14.84 17.66
CA ALA A 227 -3.11 -15.57 17.28
C ALA A 227 -2.99 -16.17 15.87
N ALA A 228 -2.45 -15.40 14.91
CA ALA A 228 -2.18 -15.88 13.57
C ALA A 228 -1.20 -17.06 13.55
N ARG A 229 -0.13 -17.02 14.35
CA ARG A 229 0.81 -18.14 14.49
C ARG A 229 0.12 -19.42 14.97
N ARG A 230 -0.77 -19.32 15.98
CA ARG A 230 -1.54 -20.46 16.48
C ARG A 230 -2.45 -21.06 15.40
N ILE A 231 -3.20 -20.21 14.68
CA ILE A 231 -4.07 -20.65 13.59
C ILE A 231 -3.29 -21.40 12.50
N VAL A 232 -2.10 -20.92 12.15
CA VAL A 232 -1.24 -21.57 11.16
C VAL A 232 -0.70 -22.92 11.67
N ALA A 233 -0.35 -23.02 12.96
CA ALA A 233 0.15 -24.26 13.55
C ALA A 233 -0.94 -25.36 13.67
N GLU A 234 -2.21 -24.95 13.80
CA GLU A 234 -3.37 -25.85 13.90
C GLU A 234 -4.00 -26.19 12.54
N GLY A 235 -3.54 -25.55 11.46
CA GLY A 235 -4.17 -25.56 10.12
C GLY A 235 -3.56 -26.59 9.18
#